data_AF-A0A350CKQ6-F1
#
_entry.id   AF-A0A350CKQ6-F1
#
_cell.length_a   1.000
_cell.length_b   1.000
_cell.length_c   1.000
_cell.angle_alpha   90.00
_cell.angle_beta   90.00
_cell.angle_gamma   90.00
#
_symmetry.space_group_name_H-M   'P 1'
#
loop_
_entity.id
_entity.type
_entity.pdbx_description
1 polymer ?
#
loop_
_entity_poly.entity_id
_entity_poly.type
_entity_poly.pdbx_seq_one_letter_code
_entity_poly.pdbx_strand_id
1 'polypeptide(L)'
;MNGVAIAWGRALRAQFSGRMLLLSLVPLLLSLLVWGALLWFGLQPFLDWLHAVFADYGWFQASGSMLSTLGLGVLQVMVVPLMAIILLLPLMIATSLLFMGIFAMPAIEAYVGRRQFPRLERKEGGSFAGSVWMNLTSVIVFAGLWLMTVPLYAVPPVAVLVQAALWGWVTSRVMSYDALAAHASPAERQALMKARRWQLLAIGMVSGVLGAMPGIAWMGGAVLSVVLFPFLAILSAWLYVMIFLFTGLWFQYYCLQALQDLRAANASAPVAS
;
A
#
# COMPACT_ATOMS: atom_id res chain seq x y z
N MET A 1 -3.44 -19.78 15.64
CA MET A 1 -3.94 -18.38 15.52
C MET A 1 -3.32 -17.44 16.56
N ASN A 2 -2.90 -17.93 17.73
CA ASN A 2 -2.30 -17.12 18.80
C ASN A 2 -1.12 -16.23 18.35
N GLY A 3 -0.22 -16.72 17.49
CA GLY A 3 0.92 -15.93 17.00
C GLY A 3 0.55 -14.67 16.19
N VAL A 4 -0.56 -14.72 15.44
CA VAL A 4 -1.04 -13.57 14.64
C VAL A 4 -1.57 -12.46 15.54
N ALA A 5 -2.35 -12.82 16.56
CA ALA A 5 -2.90 -11.87 17.53
C ALA A 5 -1.83 -11.26 18.45
N ILE A 6 -0.81 -12.03 18.84
CA ILE A 6 0.33 -11.52 19.61
C ILE A 6 1.12 -10.51 18.78
N ALA A 7 1.39 -10.83 17.51
CA ALA A 7 2.06 -9.90 16.60
C ALA A 7 1.25 -8.62 16.38
N TRP A 8 -0.08 -8.73 16.26
CA TRP A 8 -0.99 -7.58 16.18
C TRP A 8 -0.86 -6.65 17.40
N GLY A 9 -0.91 -7.21 18.62
CA GLY A 9 -0.81 -6.42 19.85
C GLY A 9 0.58 -5.80 20.07
N ARG A 10 1.64 -6.41 19.52
CA ARG A 10 2.99 -5.80 19.50
C ARG A 10 3.06 -4.66 18.48
N ALA A 11 2.52 -4.86 17.28
CA ALA A 11 2.46 -3.85 16.22
C ALA A 11 1.67 -2.62 16.67
N LEU A 12 0.51 -2.82 17.32
CA LEU A 12 -0.33 -1.73 17.79
C LEU A 12 0.40 -0.87 18.81
N ARG A 13 1.08 -1.49 19.79
CA ARG A 13 1.88 -0.75 20.77
C ARG A 13 3.08 -0.04 20.14
N ALA A 14 3.72 -0.64 19.15
CA ALA A 14 4.84 -0.02 18.43
C ALA A 14 4.38 1.18 17.60
N GLN A 15 3.22 1.10 16.95
CA GLN A 15 2.61 2.16 16.15
C GLN A 15 2.48 3.47 16.94
N PHE A 16 1.97 3.38 18.17
CA PHE A 16 1.78 4.55 19.04
C PHE A 16 3.05 4.99 19.78
N SER A 17 4.22 4.41 19.47
CA SER A 17 5.47 4.93 20.00
C SER A 17 5.84 6.23 19.30
N GLY A 18 6.30 7.25 20.05
CA GLY A 18 6.59 8.58 19.50
C GLY A 18 7.53 8.58 18.28
N ARG A 19 8.50 7.65 18.24
CA ARG A 19 9.38 7.49 17.07
C ARG A 19 8.63 7.05 15.81
N MET A 20 7.66 6.12 15.92
CA MET A 20 6.89 5.62 14.79
C MET A 20 5.84 6.64 14.32
N LEU A 21 5.22 7.36 15.26
CA LEU A 21 4.35 8.48 14.93
C LEU A 21 5.11 9.58 14.18
N LEU A 22 6.31 9.97 14.64
CA LEU A 22 7.16 10.94 13.93
C LEU A 22 7.62 10.41 12.56
N LEU A 23 8.00 9.14 12.48
CA LEU A 23 8.39 8.50 11.22
C LEU A 23 7.27 8.56 10.17
N SER A 24 6.01 8.46 10.59
CA SER A 24 4.86 8.57 9.68
C SER A 24 4.69 9.94 9.04
N LEU A 25 5.17 11.00 9.69
CA LEU A 25 5.08 12.35 9.15
C LEU A 25 6.10 12.56 8.04
N VAL A 26 7.24 11.85 8.07
CA VAL A 26 8.31 12.00 7.07
C VAL A 26 7.84 11.74 5.63
N PRO A 27 7.24 10.58 5.28
CA PRO A 27 6.80 10.33 3.90
C PRO A 27 5.67 11.28 3.48
N LEU A 28 4.80 11.67 4.41
CA LEU A 28 3.73 12.62 4.15
C LEU A 28 4.28 14.00 3.80
N LEU A 29 5.20 14.52 4.61
CA LEU A 29 5.84 15.82 4.38
C LEU A 29 6.68 15.82 3.10
N LEU A 30 7.45 14.75 2.84
CA LEU A 30 8.21 14.62 1.60
C LEU A 30 7.30 14.58 0.37
N SER A 31 6.21 13.80 0.42
CA SER A 31 5.23 13.76 -0.67
C SER A 31 4.58 15.12 -0.88
N LEU A 32 4.17 15.81 0.19
CA LEU A 32 3.59 17.16 0.14
C LEU A 32 4.57 18.19 -0.44
N LEU A 33 5.84 18.12 -0.08
CA LEU A 33 6.86 19.04 -0.61
C LEU A 33 7.11 18.79 -2.10
N VAL A 34 7.28 17.52 -2.50
CA VAL A 34 7.53 17.15 -3.89
C VAL A 34 6.35 17.50 -4.77
N TRP A 35 5.14 17.05 -4.42
CA TRP A 35 3.95 17.33 -5.20
C TRP A 35 3.49 18.77 -5.09
N GLY A 36 3.68 19.41 -3.94
CA GLY A 36 3.46 20.84 -3.78
C GLY A 36 4.31 21.64 -4.77
N ALA A 37 5.60 21.35 -4.88
CA ALA A 37 6.47 21.98 -5.86
C ALA A 37 6.07 21.64 -7.31
N LEU A 38 5.85 20.35 -7.62
CA LEU A 38 5.48 19.92 -8.98
C LEU A 38 4.17 20.56 -9.45
N LEU A 39 3.15 20.63 -8.60
CA LEU A 39 1.89 21.26 -8.93
C LEU A 39 2.02 22.78 -8.98
N TRP A 40 2.80 23.40 -8.09
CA TRP A 40 3.02 24.83 -8.12
C TRP A 40 3.65 25.32 -9.43
N PHE A 41 4.66 24.60 -9.93
CA PHE A 41 5.35 24.98 -11.18
C PHE A 41 4.75 24.35 -12.44
N GLY A 42 4.12 23.19 -12.32
CA GLY A 42 3.75 22.35 -13.46
C GLY A 42 2.25 22.18 -13.69
N LEU A 43 1.37 22.60 -12.76
CA LEU A 43 -0.07 22.39 -12.91
C LEU A 43 -0.62 23.14 -14.13
N GLN A 44 -0.31 24.43 -14.27
CA GLN A 44 -0.84 25.22 -15.39
C GLN A 44 -0.33 24.70 -16.75
N PRO A 45 0.99 24.50 -16.97
CA PRO A 45 1.47 23.91 -18.21
C PRO A 45 0.87 22.52 -18.51
N PHE A 46 0.63 21.71 -17.48
CA PHE A 46 0.03 20.38 -17.64
C PHE A 46 -1.45 20.46 -18.04
N LEU A 47 -2.22 21.37 -17.45
CA LEU A 47 -3.61 21.62 -17.84
C LEU A 47 -3.69 22.18 -19.26
N ASP A 48 -2.80 23.08 -19.64
CA ASP A 48 -2.74 23.63 -21.00
C ASP A 48 -2.41 22.54 -22.02
N TRP A 49 -1.45 21.66 -21.69
CA TRP A 49 -1.14 20.49 -22.50
C TRP A 49 -2.33 19.53 -22.63
N LEU A 50 -3.04 19.23 -21.54
CA LEU A 50 -4.24 18.40 -21.60
C LEU A 50 -5.35 19.04 -22.45
N HIS A 51 -5.56 20.35 -22.34
CA HIS A 51 -6.51 21.06 -23.20
C HIS A 51 -6.13 20.95 -24.67
N ALA A 52 -4.84 21.09 -25.02
CA ALA A 52 -4.37 20.92 -26.39
C ALA A 52 -4.63 19.50 -26.92
N VAL A 53 -4.31 18.47 -26.14
CA VAL A 53 -4.62 17.07 -26.50
C VAL A 53 -6.12 16.87 -26.72
N PHE A 54 -6.97 17.41 -25.85
CA PHE A 54 -8.42 17.27 -26.01
C PHE A 54 -8.95 18.00 -27.26
N ALA A 55 -8.32 19.12 -27.64
CA ALA A 55 -8.65 19.85 -28.86
C ALA A 55 -8.21 19.06 -30.11
N ASP A 56 -6.97 18.57 -30.15
CA ASP A 56 -6.38 17.89 -31.30
C ASP A 56 -7.13 16.59 -31.66
N TYR A 57 -7.57 15.83 -30.66
CA TYR A 57 -8.29 14.58 -30.85
C TYR A 57 -9.83 14.74 -30.85
N GLY A 58 -10.35 15.97 -30.78
CA GLY A 58 -11.79 16.25 -30.78
C GLY A 58 -12.55 15.73 -29.55
N TRP A 59 -11.85 15.43 -28.45
CA TRP A 59 -12.43 14.84 -27.25
C TRP A 59 -13.37 15.78 -26.50
N PHE A 60 -13.26 17.11 -26.68
CA PHE A 60 -14.27 18.04 -26.17
C PHE A 60 -15.65 17.82 -26.78
N GLN A 61 -15.72 17.46 -28.06
CA GLN A 61 -16.98 17.25 -28.76
C GLN A 61 -17.59 15.89 -28.37
N ALA A 62 -16.75 14.86 -28.25
CA ALA A 62 -17.16 13.55 -27.77
C ALA A 62 -17.65 13.59 -26.31
N SER A 63 -16.89 14.22 -25.41
CA SER A 63 -17.28 14.35 -23.99
C SER A 63 -18.48 15.28 -23.81
N GLY A 64 -18.53 16.40 -24.52
CA GLY A 64 -19.65 17.35 -24.46
C GLY A 64 -20.97 16.74 -24.93
N SER A 65 -20.97 16.01 -26.06
CA SER A 65 -22.17 15.32 -26.54
C SER A 65 -22.65 14.26 -25.54
N MET A 66 -21.75 13.44 -24.99
CA MET A 66 -22.09 12.45 -23.96
C MET A 66 -22.59 13.06 -22.64
N LEU A 67 -22.02 14.18 -22.18
CA LEU A 67 -22.50 14.88 -20.99
C LEU A 67 -23.86 15.54 -21.23
N SER A 68 -24.06 16.12 -22.41
CA SER A 68 -25.32 16.80 -22.76
C SER A 68 -26.50 15.82 -22.82
N THR A 69 -26.30 14.58 -23.30
CA THR A 69 -27.35 13.55 -23.31
C THR A 69 -27.75 13.10 -21.90
N LEU A 70 -26.85 13.24 -20.93
CA LEU A 70 -27.11 12.96 -19.51
C LEU A 70 -27.63 14.20 -18.74
N GLY A 71 -27.82 15.35 -19.42
CA GLY A 71 -28.24 16.61 -18.79
C GLY A 71 -27.13 17.32 -18.01
N LEU A 72 -25.88 16.92 -18.19
CA LEU A 72 -24.70 17.37 -17.44
C LEU A 72 -23.79 18.32 -18.23
N GLY A 73 -24.30 19.02 -19.24
CA GLY A 73 -23.49 19.86 -20.15
C GLY A 73 -22.61 20.90 -19.45
N VAL A 74 -23.04 21.42 -18.29
CA VAL A 74 -22.23 22.34 -17.46
C VAL A 74 -20.90 21.74 -17.01
N LEU A 75 -20.82 20.41 -16.84
CA LEU A 75 -19.59 19.74 -16.42
C LEU A 75 -18.54 19.63 -17.53
N GLN A 76 -18.85 20.04 -18.77
CA GLN A 76 -17.89 19.99 -19.88
C GLN A 76 -16.63 20.82 -19.60
N VAL A 77 -16.76 21.95 -18.89
CA VAL A 77 -15.63 22.80 -18.48
C VAL A 77 -14.73 22.09 -17.46
N MET A 78 -15.26 21.12 -16.71
CA MET A 78 -14.54 20.37 -15.69
C MET A 78 -13.86 19.10 -16.24
N VAL A 79 -14.09 18.74 -17.51
CA VAL A 79 -13.55 17.49 -18.07
C VAL A 79 -12.02 17.44 -18.02
N VAL A 80 -11.34 18.53 -18.38
CA VAL A 80 -9.87 18.57 -18.33
C VAL A 80 -9.34 18.55 -16.89
N PRO A 81 -9.83 19.40 -15.95
CA PRO A 81 -9.46 19.29 -14.54
C PRO A 81 -9.71 17.91 -13.93
N LEU A 82 -10.84 17.27 -14.23
CA LEU A 82 -11.16 15.92 -13.76
C LEU A 82 -10.18 14.89 -14.33
N MET A 83 -9.80 15.03 -15.60
CA MET A 83 -8.80 14.16 -16.21
C MET A 83 -7.42 14.33 -15.59
N ALA A 84 -7.03 15.58 -15.29
CA ALA A 84 -5.82 15.86 -14.55
C ALA A 84 -5.84 15.19 -13.18
N ILE A 85 -6.96 15.24 -12.43
CA ILE A 85 -7.10 14.55 -11.15
C ILE A 85 -6.96 13.03 -11.32
N ILE A 86 -7.64 12.43 -12.31
CA ILE A 86 -7.57 10.98 -12.58
C ILE A 86 -6.14 10.54 -12.92
N LEU A 87 -5.36 11.37 -13.62
CA LEU A 87 -3.98 11.07 -13.97
C LEU A 87 -3.02 11.32 -12.80
N LEU A 88 -3.12 12.46 -12.13
CA LEU A 88 -2.16 12.88 -11.11
C LEU A 88 -2.37 12.15 -9.78
N LEU A 89 -3.62 11.91 -9.36
CA LEU A 89 -3.92 11.33 -8.05
C LEU A 89 -3.29 9.94 -7.85
N PRO A 90 -3.37 8.99 -8.81
CA PRO A 90 -2.69 7.69 -8.68
C PRO A 90 -1.17 7.83 -8.61
N LEU A 91 -0.58 8.74 -9.38
CA LEU A 91 0.86 9.03 -9.32
C LEU A 91 1.25 9.58 -7.94
N MET A 92 0.45 10.48 -7.38
CA MET A 92 0.65 11.02 -6.04
C MET A 92 0.66 9.93 -4.98
N ILE A 93 -0.35 9.05 -5.02
CA ILE A 93 -0.46 7.92 -4.11
C ILE A 93 0.73 6.96 -4.30
N ALA A 94 1.09 6.63 -5.54
CA ALA A 94 2.21 5.74 -5.85
C ALA A 94 3.55 6.28 -5.33
N THR A 95 3.85 7.56 -5.56
CA THR A 95 5.07 8.21 -5.05
C THR A 95 5.09 8.25 -3.52
N SER A 96 3.94 8.53 -2.89
CA SER A 96 3.83 8.50 -1.43
C SER A 96 4.13 7.11 -0.86
N LEU A 97 3.56 6.05 -1.47
CA LEU A 97 3.82 4.67 -1.09
C LEU A 97 5.28 4.27 -1.35
N LEU A 98 5.88 4.77 -2.42
CA LEU A 98 7.30 4.53 -2.73
C LEU A 98 8.21 5.15 -1.67
N PHE A 99 8.00 6.41 -1.30
CA PHE A 99 8.72 7.04 -0.17
C PHE A 99 8.50 6.26 1.12
N MET A 100 7.29 5.74 1.33
CA MET A 100 7.00 4.93 2.47
C MET A 100 7.80 3.62 2.49
N GLY A 101 7.90 2.90 1.37
CA GLY A 101 8.75 1.72 1.25
C GLY A 101 10.22 2.04 1.50
N ILE A 102 10.73 3.14 0.95
CA ILE A 102 12.15 3.53 1.05
C ILE A 102 12.53 3.99 2.46
N PHE A 103 11.68 4.78 3.13
CA PHE A 103 12.03 5.39 4.42
C PHE A 103 11.43 4.64 5.63
N ALA A 104 10.20 4.13 5.51
CA ALA A 104 9.54 3.51 6.65
C ALA A 104 10.04 2.08 6.89
N MET A 105 10.25 1.27 5.84
CA MET A 105 10.67 -0.13 6.03
C MET A 105 12.03 -0.28 6.71
N PRO A 106 13.11 0.42 6.31
CA PRO A 106 14.39 0.32 7.00
C PRO A 106 14.33 0.81 8.45
N ALA A 107 13.50 1.82 8.72
CA ALA A 107 13.31 2.35 10.06
C ALA A 107 12.48 1.42 10.96
N ILE A 108 11.43 0.78 10.42
CA ILE A 108 10.67 -0.28 11.08
C ILE A 108 11.59 -1.45 11.40
N GLU A 109 12.39 -1.87 10.42
CA GLU A 109 13.33 -2.99 10.55
C GLU A 109 14.39 -2.70 11.62
N ALA A 110 15.02 -1.52 11.58
CA ALA A 110 16.00 -1.11 12.59
C ALA A 110 15.37 -1.01 13.99
N TYR A 111 14.12 -0.54 14.10
CA TYR A 111 13.42 -0.44 15.37
C TYR A 111 13.07 -1.81 15.96
N VAL A 112 12.49 -2.70 15.15
CA VAL A 112 12.03 -4.01 15.60
C VAL A 112 13.21 -4.97 15.80
N GLY A 113 14.13 -5.04 14.83
CA GLY A 113 15.30 -5.91 14.86
C GLY A 113 16.20 -5.62 16.06
N ARG A 114 16.56 -4.34 16.29
CA ARG A 114 17.45 -3.97 17.40
C ARG A 114 16.81 -4.14 18.77
N ARG A 115 15.50 -3.90 18.91
CA ARG A 115 14.84 -3.83 20.22
C ARG A 115 14.22 -5.14 20.67
N GLN A 116 13.68 -5.95 19.75
CA GLN A 116 12.96 -7.18 20.09
C GLN A 116 13.64 -8.46 19.60
N PHE A 117 14.45 -8.39 18.55
CA PHE A 117 15.15 -9.56 18.02
C PHE A 117 16.68 -9.35 17.93
N PRO A 118 17.36 -8.87 18.99
CA PRO A 118 18.77 -8.50 18.92
C PRO A 118 19.71 -9.68 18.66
N ARG A 119 19.26 -10.92 18.90
CA ARG A 119 20.02 -12.15 18.66
C ARG A 119 19.81 -12.74 17.27
N LEU A 120 18.95 -12.14 16.44
CA LEU A 120 18.64 -12.65 15.11
C LEU A 120 19.66 -12.10 14.11
N GLU A 121 20.52 -12.96 13.61
CA GLU A 121 21.54 -12.58 12.62
C GLU A 121 20.90 -12.06 11.33
N ARG A 122 21.38 -10.89 10.87
CA ARG A 122 21.05 -10.30 9.58
C ARG A 122 21.80 -11.03 8.48
N LYS A 123 21.07 -11.68 7.57
CA LYS A 123 21.63 -12.40 6.42
C LYS A 123 21.52 -11.64 5.10
N GLU A 124 20.94 -10.43 5.10
CA GLU A 124 20.81 -9.53 3.95
C GLU A 124 20.34 -10.24 2.66
N GLY A 125 19.38 -11.16 2.78
CA GLY A 125 18.91 -12.01 1.68
C GLY A 125 18.00 -11.31 0.65
N GLY A 126 17.95 -9.98 0.64
CA GLY A 126 17.20 -9.17 -0.31
C GLY A 126 17.92 -7.87 -0.66
N SER A 127 17.68 -7.36 -1.86
CA SER A 127 18.26 -6.12 -2.37
C SER A 127 17.17 -5.13 -2.78
N PHE A 128 17.50 -3.83 -2.86
CA PHE A 128 16.58 -2.80 -3.37
C PHE A 128 16.05 -3.17 -4.77
N ALA A 129 16.93 -3.65 -5.65
CA ALA A 129 16.55 -4.17 -6.97
C ALA A 129 15.60 -5.38 -6.88
N GLY A 130 15.77 -6.25 -5.87
CA GLY A 130 14.87 -7.36 -5.59
C GLY A 130 13.48 -6.91 -5.14
N SER A 131 13.38 -5.83 -4.35
CA SER A 131 12.10 -5.23 -3.97
C SER A 131 11.40 -4.55 -5.16
N VAL A 132 12.15 -3.85 -6.02
CA VAL A 132 11.61 -3.27 -7.27
C VAL A 132 11.09 -4.37 -8.20
N TRP A 133 11.87 -5.44 -8.42
CA TRP A 133 11.45 -6.57 -9.24
C TRP A 133 10.24 -7.30 -8.65
N MET A 134 10.20 -7.49 -7.34
CA MET A 134 9.06 -8.09 -6.65
C MET A 134 7.80 -7.23 -6.78
N ASN A 135 7.92 -5.91 -6.64
CA ASN A 135 6.81 -4.98 -6.85
C ASN A 135 6.31 -5.04 -8.29
N LEU A 136 7.20 -4.95 -9.29
CA LEU A 136 6.82 -5.02 -10.70
C LEU A 136 6.13 -6.34 -11.04
N THR A 137 6.70 -7.47 -10.60
CA THR A 137 6.10 -8.80 -10.79
C THR A 137 4.75 -8.90 -10.09
N SER A 138 4.60 -8.30 -8.91
CA SER A 138 3.33 -8.30 -8.17
C SER A 138 2.26 -7.47 -8.87
N VAL A 139 2.62 -6.32 -9.46
CA VAL A 139 1.70 -5.50 -10.26
C VAL A 139 1.23 -6.27 -11.49
N ILE A 140 2.15 -6.92 -12.22
CA ILE A 140 1.80 -7.71 -13.41
C ILE A 140 0.87 -8.87 -13.05
N VAL A 141 1.22 -9.64 -12.01
CA VAL A 141 0.37 -10.76 -11.56
C VAL A 141 -0.97 -10.26 -11.04
N PHE A 142 -0.99 -9.13 -10.31
CA PHE A 142 -2.24 -8.52 -9.85
C PHE A 142 -3.11 -8.10 -11.02
N ALA A 143 -2.56 -7.44 -12.04
CA ALA A 143 -3.29 -7.02 -13.23
C ALA A 143 -3.88 -8.23 -13.97
N GLY A 144 -3.10 -9.30 -14.15
CA GLY A 144 -3.57 -10.54 -14.77
C GLY A 144 -4.70 -11.19 -13.97
N LEU A 145 -4.52 -11.34 -12.66
CA LEU A 145 -5.55 -11.92 -11.79
C LEU A 145 -6.80 -11.04 -11.72
N TRP A 146 -6.66 -9.72 -11.65
CA TRP A 146 -7.78 -8.78 -11.64
C TRP A 146 -8.58 -8.85 -12.95
N LEU A 147 -7.92 -9.01 -14.09
CA LEU A 147 -8.62 -9.23 -15.36
C LEU A 147 -9.43 -10.53 -15.33
N MET A 148 -8.91 -11.58 -14.69
CA MET A 148 -9.63 -12.83 -14.47
C MET A 148 -10.77 -12.70 -13.45
N THR A 149 -10.80 -11.66 -12.62
CA THR A 149 -11.93 -11.40 -11.69
C THR A 149 -13.08 -10.63 -12.34
N VAL A 150 -12.91 -10.06 -13.54
CA VAL A 150 -13.96 -9.32 -14.26
C VAL A 150 -15.26 -10.15 -14.43
N PRO A 151 -15.22 -11.43 -14.84
CA PRO A 151 -16.44 -12.24 -14.95
C PRO A 151 -17.14 -12.49 -13.60
N LEU A 152 -16.40 -12.46 -12.48
CA LEU A 152 -16.95 -12.72 -11.15
C LEU A 152 -17.85 -11.59 -10.64
N TYR A 153 -17.79 -10.38 -11.23
CA TYR A 153 -18.71 -9.28 -10.92
C TYR A 153 -20.17 -9.59 -11.23
N ALA A 154 -20.45 -10.63 -12.03
CA ALA A 154 -21.80 -11.16 -12.21
C ALA A 154 -22.42 -11.68 -10.90
N VAL A 155 -21.60 -12.05 -9.90
CA VAL A 155 -22.03 -12.51 -8.58
C VAL A 155 -21.39 -11.60 -7.52
N PRO A 156 -22.03 -10.49 -7.14
CA PRO A 156 -21.41 -9.43 -6.32
C PRO A 156 -20.76 -9.91 -5.01
N PRO A 157 -21.36 -10.81 -4.22
CA PRO A 157 -20.73 -11.31 -2.98
C PRO A 157 -19.41 -12.04 -3.24
N VAL A 158 -19.35 -12.83 -4.33
CA VAL A 158 -18.14 -13.58 -4.71
C VAL A 158 -17.08 -12.62 -5.22
N ALA A 159 -17.46 -11.63 -6.04
CA ALA A 159 -16.55 -10.60 -6.52
C ALA A 159 -15.86 -9.87 -5.36
N VAL A 160 -16.61 -9.44 -4.34
CA VAL A 160 -16.06 -8.74 -3.17
C VAL A 160 -15.08 -9.61 -2.40
N LEU A 161 -15.42 -10.89 -2.15
CA LEU A 161 -14.54 -11.82 -1.44
C LEU A 161 -13.24 -12.08 -2.21
N VAL A 162 -13.34 -12.30 -3.52
CA VAL A 162 -12.17 -12.53 -4.38
C VAL A 162 -11.31 -11.27 -4.46
N GLN A 163 -11.92 -10.09 -4.56
CA GLN A 163 -11.20 -8.82 -4.57
C GLN A 163 -10.44 -8.58 -3.26
N ALA A 164 -11.08 -8.84 -2.12
CA ALA A 164 -10.43 -8.76 -0.81
C ALA A 164 -9.28 -9.78 -0.68
N ALA A 165 -9.47 -11.00 -1.20
CA ALA A 165 -8.44 -12.02 -1.21
C ALA A 165 -7.26 -11.65 -2.11
N LEU A 166 -7.53 -11.06 -3.27
CA LEU A 166 -6.52 -10.61 -4.22
C LEU A 166 -5.66 -9.49 -3.63
N TRP A 167 -6.29 -8.50 -3.03
CA TRP A 167 -5.61 -7.42 -2.29
C TRP A 167 -4.77 -7.97 -1.14
N GLY A 168 -5.36 -8.85 -0.32
CA GLY A 168 -4.65 -9.47 0.78
C GLY A 168 -3.46 -10.32 0.32
N TRP A 169 -3.58 -10.99 -0.83
CA TRP A 169 -2.50 -11.77 -1.43
C TRP A 169 -1.33 -10.88 -1.85
N VAL A 170 -1.57 -9.78 -2.59
CA VAL A 170 -0.51 -8.84 -2.99
C VAL A 170 0.17 -8.23 -1.78
N THR A 171 -0.62 -7.70 -0.83
CA THR A 171 -0.09 -7.12 0.40
C THR A 171 0.76 -8.14 1.16
N SER A 172 0.28 -9.39 1.28
CA SER A 172 1.04 -10.44 1.94
C SER A 172 2.36 -10.75 1.24
N ARG A 173 2.40 -10.74 -0.09
CA ARG A 173 3.61 -11.06 -0.86
C ARG A 173 4.67 -9.97 -0.73
N VAL A 174 4.26 -8.72 -0.89
CA VAL A 174 5.16 -7.55 -0.79
C VAL A 174 5.65 -7.38 0.65
N MET A 175 4.73 -7.30 1.62
CA MET A 175 5.09 -7.04 3.02
C MET A 175 5.91 -8.17 3.65
N SER A 176 5.61 -9.43 3.33
CA SER A 176 6.41 -10.55 3.85
C SER A 176 7.81 -10.60 3.22
N TYR A 177 7.93 -10.19 1.95
CA TYR A 177 9.24 -10.08 1.30
C TYR A 177 10.07 -9.02 2.01
N ASP A 178 9.53 -7.81 2.14
CA ASP A 178 10.24 -6.68 2.75
C ASP A 178 10.60 -6.98 4.21
N ALA A 179 9.69 -7.64 4.95
CA ALA A 179 9.93 -8.00 6.34
C ALA A 179 11.05 -9.03 6.55
N LEU A 180 11.18 -9.98 5.63
CA LEU A 180 12.17 -11.05 5.71
C LEU A 180 13.47 -10.72 4.99
N ALA A 181 13.48 -9.77 4.04
CA ALA A 181 14.61 -9.46 3.17
C ALA A 181 15.92 -9.20 3.94
N ALA A 182 15.86 -8.50 5.06
CA ALA A 182 17.06 -8.17 5.83
C ALA A 182 17.59 -9.31 6.72
N HIS A 183 16.71 -10.21 7.19
CA HIS A 183 17.06 -11.20 8.21
C HIS A 183 17.11 -12.64 7.69
N ALA A 184 16.30 -13.00 6.71
CA ALA A 184 16.20 -14.37 6.19
C ALA A 184 17.07 -14.58 4.95
N SER A 185 17.65 -15.77 4.81
CA SER A 185 18.22 -16.21 3.53
C SER A 185 17.11 -16.44 2.48
N PRO A 186 17.43 -16.48 1.17
CA PRO A 186 16.43 -16.76 0.13
C PRO A 186 15.68 -18.08 0.35
N ALA A 187 16.37 -19.12 0.81
CA ALA A 187 15.77 -20.42 1.12
C ALA A 187 14.87 -20.38 2.36
N GLU A 188 15.31 -19.74 3.44
CA GLU A 188 14.52 -19.54 4.67
C GLU A 188 13.23 -18.78 4.36
N ARG A 189 13.33 -17.72 3.54
CA ARG A 189 12.19 -16.90 3.12
C ARG A 189 11.16 -17.70 2.33
N GLN A 190 11.59 -18.46 1.32
CA GLN A 190 10.67 -19.28 0.51
C GLN A 190 9.98 -20.37 1.34
N ALA A 191 10.73 -21.04 2.22
CA ALA A 191 10.19 -22.06 3.11
C ALA A 191 9.12 -21.46 4.04
N LEU A 192 9.40 -20.30 4.64
CA LEU A 192 8.49 -19.64 5.57
C LEU A 192 7.22 -19.13 4.87
N MET A 193 7.36 -18.47 3.72
CA MET A 193 6.22 -17.99 2.94
C MET A 193 5.30 -19.14 2.50
N LYS A 194 5.86 -20.30 2.16
CA LYS A 194 5.08 -21.50 1.82
C LYS A 194 4.39 -22.10 3.05
N ALA A 195 5.11 -22.22 4.17
CA ALA A 195 4.60 -22.81 5.40
C ALA A 195 3.51 -21.96 6.09
N ARG A 196 3.58 -20.63 5.96
CA ARG A 196 2.68 -19.67 6.63
C ARG A 196 1.75 -18.90 5.69
N ARG A 197 1.55 -19.39 4.47
CA ARG A 197 0.78 -18.68 3.42
C ARG A 197 -0.60 -18.20 3.86
N TRP A 198 -1.33 -19.03 4.63
CA TRP A 198 -2.69 -18.71 5.06
C TRP A 198 -2.73 -17.64 6.15
N GLN A 199 -1.75 -17.66 7.07
CA GLN A 199 -1.65 -16.64 8.10
C GLN A 199 -1.22 -15.30 7.51
N LEU A 200 -0.26 -15.31 6.58
CA LEU A 200 0.17 -14.11 5.85
C LEU A 200 -0.96 -13.52 5.00
N LEU A 201 -1.75 -14.38 4.34
CA LEU A 201 -2.94 -13.98 3.60
C LEU A 201 -3.99 -13.34 4.52
N ALA A 202 -4.25 -13.94 5.69
CA ALA A 202 -5.21 -13.38 6.65
C ALA A 202 -4.78 -12.00 7.16
N ILE A 203 -3.51 -11.83 7.53
CA ILE A 203 -2.96 -10.51 7.91
C ILE A 203 -3.12 -9.52 6.75
N GLY A 204 -2.80 -9.94 5.52
CA GLY A 204 -2.95 -9.13 4.32
C GLY A 204 -4.41 -8.72 4.05
N MET A 205 -5.37 -9.63 4.16
CA MET A 205 -6.79 -9.34 3.96
C MET A 205 -7.31 -8.35 5.01
N VAL A 206 -7.01 -8.58 6.29
CA VAL A 206 -7.42 -7.67 7.38
C VAL A 206 -6.80 -6.28 7.15
N SER A 207 -5.52 -6.24 6.79
CA SER A 207 -4.81 -4.99 6.50
C SER A 207 -5.37 -4.28 5.26
N GLY A 208 -5.76 -5.03 4.22
CA GLY A 208 -6.39 -4.50 3.02
C GLY A 208 -7.77 -3.89 3.31
N VAL A 209 -8.59 -4.55 4.12
CA VAL A 209 -9.89 -4.02 4.59
C VAL A 209 -9.68 -2.76 5.43
N LEU A 210 -8.70 -2.76 6.34
CA LEU A 210 -8.35 -1.56 7.11
C LEU A 210 -7.89 -0.42 6.19
N GLY A 211 -7.11 -0.72 5.16
CA GLY A 211 -6.66 0.25 4.15
C GLY A 211 -7.80 0.89 3.36
N ALA A 212 -8.96 0.22 3.25
CA ALA A 212 -10.16 0.77 2.63
C ALA A 212 -10.93 1.75 3.54
N MET A 213 -10.73 1.70 4.87
CA MET A 213 -11.47 2.55 5.82
C MET A 213 -11.35 4.06 5.57
N PRO A 214 -10.16 4.64 5.33
CA PRO A 214 -10.08 6.06 5.04
C PRO A 214 -10.88 6.46 3.80
N GLY A 215 -10.94 5.62 2.76
CA GLY A 215 -11.79 5.87 1.58
C GLY A 215 -13.29 5.90 1.92
N ILE A 216 -13.74 5.03 2.84
CA ILE A 216 -15.12 5.07 3.36
C ILE A 216 -15.37 6.36 4.14
N ALA A 217 -14.38 6.82 4.92
CA ALA A 217 -14.47 8.08 5.64
C ALA A 217 -14.59 9.30 4.69
N TRP A 218 -13.97 9.26 3.51
CA TRP A 218 -14.18 10.26 2.47
C TRP A 218 -15.62 10.29 1.96
N MET A 219 -16.21 9.12 1.70
CA MET A 219 -17.60 9.02 1.23
C MET A 219 -18.60 9.52 2.28
N GLY A 220 -18.35 9.22 3.57
CA GLY A 220 -19.18 9.73 4.67
C GLY A 220 -18.93 11.21 5.00
N GLY A 221 -17.69 11.68 4.87
CA GLY A 221 -17.27 13.05 5.18
C GLY A 221 -17.67 14.08 4.13
N ALA A 222 -17.85 13.67 2.87
CA ALA A 222 -18.39 14.52 1.80
C ALA A 222 -19.79 15.07 2.13
N VAL A 223 -20.55 14.38 2.98
CA VAL A 223 -21.87 14.81 3.46
C VAL A 223 -21.77 15.87 4.57
N LEU A 224 -20.60 16.00 5.24
CA LEU A 224 -20.47 16.70 6.53
C LEU A 224 -19.72 18.04 6.51
N SER A 225 -18.94 18.42 5.48
CA SER A 225 -18.61 19.84 5.17
C SER A 225 -17.54 20.04 4.10
N VAL A 226 -17.83 20.90 3.11
CA VAL A 226 -16.84 21.45 2.16
C VAL A 226 -15.74 22.24 2.89
N VAL A 227 -16.06 22.82 4.06
CA VAL A 227 -15.13 23.64 4.86
C VAL A 227 -14.03 22.79 5.53
N LEU A 228 -14.35 21.60 6.03
CA LEU A 228 -13.35 20.72 6.67
C LEU A 228 -12.59 19.87 5.66
N PHE A 229 -12.93 19.94 4.38
CA PHE A 229 -12.38 19.09 3.33
C PHE A 229 -10.83 19.06 3.31
N PRO A 230 -10.10 20.20 3.39
CA PRO A 230 -8.63 20.16 3.40
C PRO A 230 -8.06 19.42 4.62
N PHE A 231 -8.65 19.63 5.80
CA PHE A 231 -8.23 18.97 7.04
C PHE A 231 -8.57 17.48 7.03
N LEU A 232 -9.76 17.11 6.54
CA LEU A 232 -10.18 15.72 6.38
C LEU A 232 -9.29 14.98 5.37
N ALA A 233 -8.90 15.63 4.27
CA ALA A 233 -8.00 15.06 3.28
C ALA A 233 -6.62 14.77 3.87
N ILE A 234 -6.04 15.73 4.61
CA ILE A 234 -4.76 15.54 5.30
C ILE A 234 -4.86 14.44 6.35
N LEU A 235 -5.91 14.45 7.18
CA LEU A 235 -6.14 13.43 8.21
C LEU A 235 -6.29 12.05 7.59
N SER A 236 -7.04 11.93 6.49
CA SER A 236 -7.22 10.68 5.77
C SER A 236 -5.92 10.19 5.16
N ALA A 237 -5.14 11.08 4.53
CA ALA A 237 -3.82 10.73 3.98
C ALA A 237 -2.88 10.23 5.10
N TRP A 238 -2.91 10.89 6.26
CA TRP A 238 -2.16 10.44 7.44
C TRP A 238 -2.67 9.09 7.97
N LEU A 239 -3.98 8.85 7.97
CA LEU A 239 -4.56 7.56 8.38
C LEU A 239 -4.11 6.42 7.44
N TYR A 240 -4.06 6.67 6.13
CA TYR A 240 -3.50 5.71 5.16
C TYR A 240 -2.07 5.32 5.51
N VAL A 241 -1.23 6.32 5.81
CA VAL A 241 0.15 6.12 6.25
C VAL A 241 0.17 5.32 7.56
N MET A 242 -0.64 5.67 8.55
CA MET A 242 -0.74 4.94 9.82
C MET A 242 -1.07 3.46 9.61
N ILE A 243 -2.09 3.16 8.80
CA ILE A 243 -2.50 1.79 8.49
C ILE A 243 -1.38 1.03 7.78
N PHE A 244 -0.67 1.67 6.84
CA PHE A 244 0.46 1.05 6.16
C PHE A 244 1.61 0.74 7.11
N LEU A 245 2.01 1.69 7.96
CA LEU A 245 3.05 1.49 8.99
C LEU A 245 2.67 0.33 9.92
N PHE A 246 1.43 0.32 10.38
CA PHE A 246 0.90 -0.72 11.26
C PHE A 246 0.93 -2.09 10.59
N THR A 247 0.52 -2.15 9.32
CA THR A 247 0.57 -3.37 8.50
C THR A 247 2.01 -3.89 8.40
N GLY A 248 2.95 -3.00 8.05
CA GLY A 248 4.38 -3.35 7.99
C GLY A 248 4.92 -3.87 9.32
N LEU A 249 4.60 -3.21 10.44
CA LEU A 249 4.97 -3.67 11.78
C LEU A 249 4.36 -5.04 12.13
N TRP A 250 3.10 -5.28 11.75
CA TRP A 250 2.43 -6.55 12.01
C TRP A 250 3.08 -7.70 11.23
N PHE A 251 3.36 -7.50 9.94
CA PHE A 251 4.14 -8.45 9.14
C PHE A 251 5.54 -8.65 9.73
N GLN A 252 6.25 -7.58 10.10
CA GLN A 252 7.59 -7.65 10.70
C GLN A 252 7.60 -8.53 11.95
N TYR A 253 6.71 -8.26 12.92
CA TYR A 253 6.65 -9.02 14.16
C TYR A 253 6.31 -10.49 13.94
N TYR A 254 5.37 -10.77 13.02
CA TYR A 254 4.97 -12.14 12.73
C TYR A 254 6.08 -12.91 12.00
N CYS A 255 6.68 -12.31 10.97
CA CYS A 255 7.73 -12.92 10.15
C CYS A 255 9.02 -13.17 10.92
N LEU A 256 9.48 -12.20 11.73
CA LEU A 256 10.72 -12.37 12.51
C LEU A 256 10.56 -13.40 13.63
N GLN A 257 9.40 -13.44 14.29
CA GLN A 257 9.12 -14.49 15.27
C GLN A 257 9.12 -15.87 14.59
N ALA A 258 8.44 -16.00 13.46
CA ALA A 258 8.38 -17.27 12.73
C ALA A 258 9.74 -17.69 12.17
N LEU A 259 10.60 -16.75 11.79
CA LEU A 259 11.98 -17.00 11.39
C LEU A 259 12.85 -17.48 12.57
N GLN A 260 12.69 -16.86 13.74
CA GLN A 260 13.36 -17.30 14.96
C GLN A 260 12.97 -18.73 15.33
N ASP A 261 11.68 -19.04 15.28
CA ASP A 261 11.16 -20.38 15.57
C ASP A 261 11.70 -21.42 14.56
N LEU A 262 11.78 -21.06 13.27
CA LEU A 262 12.35 -21.92 12.22
C LEU A 262 13.83 -22.21 12.45
N ARG A 263 14.63 -21.19 12.81
CA ARG A 263 16.06 -21.38 13.12
C ARG A 263 16.27 -22.20 14.39
N ALA A 264 15.45 -21.98 15.41
CA ALA A 264 15.48 -22.78 16.64
C ALA A 264 15.17 -24.25 16.35
N ALA A 265 14.14 -24.52 15.53
CA ALA A 265 13.79 -25.88 15.12
C ALA A 265 14.93 -26.56 14.34
N ASN A 266 15.56 -25.84 13.40
CA ASN A 266 16.69 -26.36 12.62
C ASN A 266 17.93 -26.61 13.48
N ALA A 267 18.18 -25.77 14.50
CA ALA A 267 19.29 -25.97 15.44
C ALA A 267 19.06 -27.16 16.39
N SER A 268 17.80 -27.50 16.68
CA SER A 268 17.42 -28.66 17.48
C SER A 268 17.27 -29.96 16.69
N ALA A 269 17.30 -29.89 15.36
CA ALA A 269 17.21 -31.08 14.51
C ALA A 269 18.52 -31.89 14.64
N PRO A 270 18.48 -33.18 14.98
CA PRO A 270 19.68 -33.99 15.11
C PRO A 270 20.40 -34.04 13.75
N VAL A 271 21.71 -33.80 13.77
CA VAL A 271 22.58 -34.00 12.60
C VAL A 271 22.52 -35.49 12.28
N ALA A 272 21.85 -35.85 11.19
CA ALA A 272 21.88 -37.21 10.69
C ALA A 272 23.32 -37.50 10.24
N SER A 273 24.02 -38.30 11.03
CA SER A 273 25.35 -38.87 10.74
C SER A 273 25.26 -39.96 9.69
#